data_AF-A0A7C1JQJ4-F1
#
_entry.id   AF-A0A7C1JQJ4-F1
#
_cell.length_a   1.000
_cell.length_b   1.000
_cell.length_c   1.000
_cell.angle_alpha   90.00
_cell.angle_beta   90.00
_cell.angle_gamma   90.00
#
_symmetry.space_group_name_H-M   'P 1'
#
loop_
_entity.id
_entity.type
_entity.pdbx_description
1 polymer ?
#
loop_
_entity_poly.entity_id
_entity_poly.type
_entity_poly.pdbx_seq_one_letter_code
_entity_poly.pdbx_strand_id
1 'polypeptide(L)'
;YTGYLCEIAPAGVSKWSAVKRLAQQWAIDDAEICAVGDDVNDIAMIRAAGLGVAMGNAQPQVKAAADRIAPSHDEDGLAEVVDWLLQDA
;
A
#
# COMPACT_ATOMS: atom_id res chain seq x y z
N TYR A 1 4.10 -10.25 13.04
CA TYR A 1 5.14 -11.13 13.65
C TYR A 1 5.20 -10.86 15.16
N THR A 2 5.51 -11.85 15.99
CA THR A 2 5.65 -11.68 17.47
C THR A 2 7.06 -11.25 17.90
N GLY A 3 7.79 -10.55 17.03
CA GLY A 3 9.19 -10.16 17.21
C GLY A 3 9.72 -9.34 16.04
N TYR A 4 11.04 -9.38 15.81
CA TYR A 4 11.68 -8.64 14.72
C TYR A 4 11.66 -9.44 13.42
N LEU A 5 11.35 -8.78 12.31
CA LEU A 5 11.49 -9.30 10.95
C LEU A 5 12.49 -8.44 10.19
N CYS A 6 13.38 -9.08 9.44
CA CYS A 6 14.23 -8.41 8.46
C CYS A 6 14.03 -9.09 7.11
N GLU A 7 13.56 -8.32 6.14
CA GLU A 7 13.43 -8.78 4.75
C GLU A 7 14.61 -8.28 3.93
N ILE A 8 15.25 -9.19 3.19
CA ILE A 8 16.37 -8.89 2.29
C ILE A 8 15.97 -9.36 0.90
N ALA A 9 16.02 -8.45 -0.07
CA ALA A 9 15.74 -8.72 -1.47
C ALA A 9 16.84 -8.12 -2.37
N PRO A 10 17.01 -8.60 -3.61
CA PRO A 10 17.89 -7.97 -4.57
C PRO A 10 17.55 -6.49 -4.79
N ALA A 11 18.55 -5.68 -5.14
CA ALA A 11 18.34 -4.28 -5.45
C ALA A 11 17.28 -4.11 -6.56
N GLY A 12 16.32 -3.21 -6.33
CA GLY A 12 15.21 -2.96 -7.26
C GLY A 12 14.02 -3.93 -7.13
N VAL A 13 14.12 -4.98 -6.31
CA VAL A 13 12.99 -5.89 -6.02
C VAL A 13 12.21 -5.39 -4.81
N SER A 14 10.92 -5.15 -5.02
CA SER A 14 9.96 -4.74 -3.99
C SER A 14 8.54 -5.18 -4.38
N LYS A 15 7.59 -5.09 -3.45
CA LYS A 15 6.15 -5.27 -3.76
C LYS A 15 5.73 -4.37 -4.93
N TRP A 16 6.16 -3.11 -4.93
CA TRP A 16 5.89 -2.18 -6.02
C TRP A 16 6.43 -2.64 -7.38
N SER A 17 7.66 -3.16 -7.43
CA SER A 17 8.23 -3.65 -8.69
C SER A 17 7.39 -4.77 -9.32
N ALA A 18 6.73 -5.60 -8.51
CA ALA A 18 5.83 -6.65 -8.97
C ALA A 18 4.48 -6.07 -9.45
N VAL A 19 3.87 -5.17 -8.67
CA VAL A 19 2.63 -4.47 -9.05
C VAL A 19 2.81 -3.72 -10.37
N LYS A 20 3.90 -2.95 -10.50
CA LYS A 20 4.21 -2.18 -11.71
C LYS A 20 4.33 -3.05 -12.95
N ARG A 21 4.93 -4.24 -12.81
CA ARG A 21 5.03 -5.21 -13.91
C ARG A 21 3.65 -5.69 -14.37
N LEU A 22 2.72 -5.94 -13.45
CA LEU A 22 1.34 -6.33 -13.79
C LEU A 22 0.55 -5.18 -14.40
N ALA A 23 0.64 -3.99 -13.81
CA ALA A 23 -0.03 -2.79 -14.31
C ALA A 23 0.37 -2.48 -15.77
N GLN A 24 1.66 -2.59 -16.09
CA GLN A 24 2.16 -2.45 -17.47
C GLN A 24 1.56 -3.47 -18.44
N GLN A 25 1.37 -4.72 -18.01
CA GLN A 25 0.76 -5.76 -18.86
C GLN A 25 -0.73 -5.51 -19.09
N TRP A 26 -1.39 -4.81 -18.18
CA TRP A 26 -2.82 -4.49 -18.24
C TRP A 26 -3.11 -3.09 -18.76
N ALA A 27 -2.07 -2.33 -19.12
CA ALA A 27 -2.18 -0.92 -19.53
C ALA A 27 -2.91 -0.05 -18.49
N ILE A 28 -2.59 -0.27 -17.20
CA ILE A 28 -3.06 0.53 -16.07
C ILE A 28 -1.94 1.49 -15.69
N ASP A 29 -2.23 2.79 -15.62
CA ASP A 29 -1.27 3.80 -15.19
C ASP A 29 -1.06 3.75 -13.67
N ASP A 30 0.14 4.10 -13.21
CA ASP A 30 0.47 4.14 -11.77
C ASP A 30 -0.55 5.02 -10.98
N ALA A 31 -1.09 6.07 -11.63
CA ALA A 31 -2.08 6.99 -11.08
C ALA A 31 -3.48 6.38 -10.87
N GLU A 32 -3.78 5.26 -11.52
CA GLU A 32 -5.05 4.52 -11.40
C GLU A 32 -4.98 3.43 -10.32
N ILE A 33 -3.85 3.30 -9.63
CA ILE A 33 -3.61 2.28 -8.62
C ILE A 33 -3.84 2.86 -7.22
N CYS A 34 -4.62 2.15 -6.41
CA CYS A 34 -4.65 2.31 -4.96
C CYS A 34 -3.81 1.21 -4.31
N ALA A 35 -2.82 1.59 -3.49
CA ALA A 35 -1.98 0.65 -2.75
C ALA A 35 -2.22 0.80 -1.24
N VAL A 36 -2.61 -0.30 -0.58
CA VAL A 36 -2.88 -0.35 0.86
C VAL A 36 -1.86 -1.25 1.54
N GLY A 37 -1.25 -0.79 2.64
CA GLY A 37 -0.29 -1.59 3.40
C GLY A 37 -0.08 -1.11 4.83
N ASP A 38 0.75 -1.83 5.57
CA ASP A 38 0.95 -1.60 7.00
C ASP A 38 2.40 -1.74 7.47
N ASP A 39 3.25 -2.39 6.68
CA ASP A 39 4.64 -2.68 7.02
C ASP A 39 5.65 -1.97 6.09
N VAL A 40 6.93 -1.99 6.47
CA VAL A 40 7.99 -1.22 5.81
C VAL A 40 8.18 -1.64 4.34
N ASN A 41 7.95 -2.91 4.02
CA ASN A 41 8.04 -3.42 2.66
C ASN A 41 6.90 -2.91 1.75
N ASP A 42 5.87 -2.27 2.30
CA ASP A 42 4.77 -1.63 1.56
C ASP A 42 5.07 -0.18 1.14
N ILE A 43 6.04 0.49 1.80
CA ILE A 43 6.33 1.91 1.58
C ILE A 43 6.57 2.24 0.10
N ALA A 44 7.25 1.34 -0.63
CA ALA A 44 7.56 1.57 -2.04
C ALA A 44 6.29 1.65 -2.91
N MET A 45 5.26 0.84 -2.63
CA MET A 45 4.01 0.89 -3.40
C MET A 45 3.11 2.03 -2.92
N ILE A 46 3.05 2.27 -1.61
CA ILE A 46 2.27 3.37 -1.01
C ILE A 46 2.71 4.72 -1.58
N ARG A 47 4.01 4.96 -1.74
CA ARG A 47 4.51 6.24 -2.28
C ARG A 47 4.32 6.43 -3.78
N ALA A 48 4.16 5.34 -4.52
CA ALA A 48 4.25 5.35 -5.98
C ALA A 48 2.90 5.20 -6.67
N ALA A 49 1.93 4.58 -6.00
CA ALA A 49 0.56 4.49 -6.45
C ALA A 49 -0.11 5.88 -6.48
N GLY A 50 -1.12 6.04 -7.34
CA GLY A 50 -1.92 7.27 -7.40
C GLY A 50 -2.66 7.59 -6.10
N LEU A 51 -2.97 6.56 -5.31
CA LEU A 51 -3.43 6.68 -3.93
C LEU A 51 -2.69 5.67 -3.03
N GLY A 52 -1.84 6.18 -2.14
CA GLY A 52 -1.20 5.40 -1.09
C GLY A 52 -1.97 5.43 0.22
N VAL A 53 -2.31 4.27 0.77
CA VAL A 53 -3.03 4.16 2.05
C VAL A 53 -2.25 3.31 3.05
N ALA A 54 -2.08 3.85 4.26
CA ALA A 54 -1.58 3.10 5.40
C ALA A 54 -2.75 2.63 6.27
N MET A 55 -2.70 1.38 6.76
CA MET A 55 -3.67 0.88 7.74
C MET A 55 -3.50 1.56 9.12
N GLY A 56 -4.56 1.57 9.93
CA GLY A 56 -4.53 2.17 11.26
C GLY A 56 -3.52 1.52 12.22
N ASN A 57 -3.23 0.23 12.02
CA ASN A 57 -2.19 -0.52 12.75
C ASN A 57 -0.78 -0.38 12.16
N ALA A 58 -0.60 0.39 11.09
CA ALA A 58 0.68 0.52 10.39
C ALA A 58 1.76 1.21 11.24
N GLN A 59 3.01 0.90 10.95
CA GLN A 59 4.16 1.56 11.59
C GLN A 59 4.17 3.08 11.29
N PRO A 60 4.72 3.93 12.18
CA PRO A 60 4.74 5.38 11.97
C PRO A 60 5.34 5.83 10.63
N GLN A 61 6.41 5.17 10.18
CA GLN A 61 7.06 5.47 8.90
C GLN A 61 6.22 5.10 7.67
N VAL A 62 5.34 4.11 7.80
CA VAL A 62 4.40 3.72 6.73
C VAL A 62 3.28 4.74 6.64
N LYS A 63 2.72 5.13 7.80
CA LYS A 63 1.72 6.22 7.89
C LYS A 63 2.23 7.54 7.33
N ALA A 64 3.48 7.89 7.63
CA ALA A 64 4.11 9.11 7.11
C ALA A 64 4.37 9.09 5.59
N ALA A 65 4.33 7.91 4.96
CA ALA A 65 4.52 7.75 3.52
C ALA A 65 3.20 7.74 2.74
N ALA A 66 2.05 7.64 3.41
CA ALA A 66 0.74 7.49 2.80
C ALA A 66 -0.01 8.82 2.64
N ASP A 67 -0.89 8.89 1.64
CA ASP A 67 -1.78 10.03 1.40
C ASP A 67 -2.99 10.00 2.33
N ARG A 68 -3.46 8.81 2.70
CA ARG A 68 -4.56 8.59 3.64
C ARG A 68 -4.23 7.48 4.63
N ILE A 69 -4.89 7.51 5.79
CA ILE A 69 -4.79 6.48 6.82
C ILE A 69 -6.19 5.87 7.01
N ALA A 70 -6.29 4.56 6.82
CA ALA A 70 -7.50 3.78 7.06
C ALA A 70 -7.63 3.40 8.55
N PRO A 71 -8.80 2.91 9.00
CA PRO A 71 -8.90 2.21 10.28
C PRO A 71 -7.94 1.03 10.40
N SER A 72 -7.85 0.45 11.60
CA SER A 72 -7.06 -0.78 11.79
C SER A 72 -7.64 -1.93 10.95
N HIS A 73 -6.80 -2.93 10.67
CA HIS A 73 -7.27 -4.22 10.15
C HIS A 73 -8.32 -4.90 11.07
N ASP A 74 -8.33 -4.60 12.37
CA ASP A 74 -9.34 -5.08 13.33
C ASP A 74 -10.70 -4.37 13.20
N GLU A 75 -10.75 -3.28 12.43
CA GLU A 75 -11.90 -2.38 12.27
C GLU A 75 -12.38 -2.35 10.81
N ASP A 76 -12.15 -3.43 10.06
CA ASP A 76 -12.50 -3.54 8.64
C ASP A 76 -11.89 -2.44 7.75
N GLY A 77 -10.71 -1.91 8.11
CA GLY A 77 -10.16 -0.73 7.44
C GLY A 77 -9.96 -0.87 5.92
N LEU A 78 -9.68 -2.08 5.42
CA LEU A 78 -9.61 -2.31 3.97
C LEU A 78 -10.98 -2.20 3.29
N ALA A 79 -12.05 -2.63 3.95
CA ALA A 79 -13.41 -2.48 3.44
C ALA A 79 -13.78 -0.99 3.34
N GLU A 80 -13.41 -0.19 4.35
CA GLU A 80 -13.62 1.27 4.30
C GLU A 80 -12.84 1.93 3.15
N VAL A 81 -11.61 1.49 2.87
CA VAL A 81 -10.86 1.98 1.69
C VAL A 81 -11.60 1.67 0.39
N VAL A 82 -12.18 0.47 0.25
CA VAL A 82 -12.98 0.12 -0.93
C VAL A 82 -14.22 1.01 -1.02
N ASP A 83 -14.90 1.27 0.08
CA ASP A 83 -16.06 2.16 0.11
C ASP A 83 -15.69 3.59 -0.32
N TRP A 84 -14.53 4.13 0.10
CA TRP A 84 -14.05 5.43 -0.39
C TRP A 84 -13.91 5.45 -1.91
N LEU A 85 -13.28 4.42 -2.48
CA LEU A 85 -13.04 4.33 -3.92
C LEU A 85 -14.33 4.19 -4.74
N LEU A 86 -15.35 3.53 -4.18
CA LEU A 86 -16.64 3.34 -4.86
C LEU A 86 -17.58 4.54 -4.71
N GLN A 87 -17.40 5.38 -3.69
CA GLN A 87 -18.18 6.59 -3.47
C GLN A 87 -17.62 7.81 -4.20
N ASP A 88 -16.30 7.85 -4.44
CA ASP A 88 -15.60 8.90 -5.20
C ASP A 88 -15.71 8.68 -6.75
N ALA A 89 -16.51 7.70 -7.21
CA ALA A 89 -16.72 7.32 -8.61
C ALA A 89 -18.02 7.87 -9.22
#